data_AF-A0A6I2MKJ2-F1
#
_entry.id   AF-A0A6I2MKJ2-F1
#
_cell.length_a   1.000
_cell.length_b   1.000
_cell.length_c   1.000
_cell.angle_alpha   90.00
_cell.angle_beta   90.00
_cell.angle_gamma   90.00
#
_symmetry.space_group_name_H-M   'P 1'
#
loop_
_entity.id
_entity.type
_entity.pdbx_description
1 polymer ?
#
loop_
_entity_poly.entity_id
_entity_poly.type
_entity_poly.pdbx_seq_one_letter_code
_entity_poly.pdbx_strand_id
1 'polypeptide(L)'
;MKEKLKVLKILHIALCVGMVLAYVVIGDLKSLAFLELPELNTEAIVYICIPIAAIFVGNFLFRSQVDKIERKKSLEEKIPFYQSAALLRWAILEGAAFIILFIKPDLIILGIFIIAYMIFLHPTEAKIKQDLRHTGR
;
A
#
# COMPACT_ATOMS: atom_id res chain seq x y z
N MET A 1 -22.72 2.03 8.95
CA MET A 1 -21.50 1.27 8.61
C MET A 1 -21.24 1.05 7.09
N LYS A 2 -22.23 0.59 6.30
CA LYS A 2 -22.03 0.19 4.87
C LYS A 2 -21.48 1.30 3.96
N GLU A 3 -22.00 2.52 4.08
CA GLU A 3 -21.54 3.65 3.26
C GLU A 3 -20.07 4.02 3.51
N LYS A 4 -19.64 4.09 4.77
CA LYS A 4 -18.24 4.39 5.09
C LYS A 4 -17.28 3.29 4.60
N LEU A 5 -17.71 2.03 4.65
CA LEU A 5 -16.96 0.90 4.08
C LEU A 5 -16.85 0.99 2.55
N LYS A 6 -17.94 1.40 1.89
CA LYS A 6 -17.96 1.62 0.44
C LYS A 6 -16.97 2.71 0.03
N VAL A 7 -16.92 3.83 0.77
CA VAL A 7 -15.93 4.90 0.54
C VAL A 7 -14.50 4.36 0.63
N LEU A 8 -14.18 3.62 1.69
CA LEU A 8 -12.84 3.05 1.88
C LEU A 8 -12.43 2.11 0.73
N LYS A 9 -13.36 1.29 0.25
CA LYS A 9 -13.13 0.40 -0.92
C LYS A 9 -12.89 1.19 -2.20
N ILE A 10 -13.66 2.23 -2.45
CA ILE A 10 -13.51 3.09 -3.62
C ILE A 10 -12.13 3.75 -3.61
N LEU A 11 -11.68 4.28 -2.46
CA LEU A 11 -10.36 4.89 -2.32
C LEU A 11 -9.24 3.88 -2.58
N HIS A 12 -9.33 2.66 -2.03
CA HIS A 12 -8.36 1.59 -2.28
C HIS A 12 -8.26 1.23 -3.76
N ILE A 13 -9.41 1.05 -4.42
CA ILE A 13 -9.47 0.72 -5.84
C ILE A 13 -8.92 1.87 -6.68
N ALA A 14 -9.27 3.12 -6.36
CA ALA A 14 -8.77 4.29 -7.08
C ALA A 14 -7.24 4.39 -7.03
N LEU A 15 -6.65 4.18 -5.85
CA LEU A 15 -5.18 4.13 -5.69
C LEU A 15 -4.56 2.97 -6.48
N CYS A 16 -5.15 1.77 -6.41
CA CYS A 16 -4.66 0.60 -7.17
C CYS A 16 -4.69 0.86 -8.68
N VAL A 17 -5.81 1.36 -9.19
CA VAL A 17 -5.99 1.66 -10.62
C VAL A 17 -5.04 2.77 -11.04
N GLY A 18 -4.92 3.84 -10.26
CA GLY A 18 -4.00 4.95 -10.54
C GLY A 18 -2.54 4.48 -10.64
N MET A 19 -2.09 3.68 -9.67
CA MET A 19 -0.73 3.14 -9.68
C MET A 19 -0.50 2.17 -10.85
N VAL A 20 -1.45 1.28 -11.15
CA VAL A 20 -1.36 0.39 -12.31
C VAL A 20 -1.28 1.18 -13.62
N LEU A 21 -2.13 2.20 -13.79
CA LEU A 21 -2.11 3.04 -14.98
C LEU A 21 -0.79 3.78 -15.12
N ALA A 22 -0.25 4.33 -14.03
CA ALA A 22 1.06 4.99 -14.05
C ALA A 22 2.17 4.02 -14.52
N TYR A 23 2.17 2.78 -14.01
CA TYR A 23 3.13 1.77 -14.44
C TYR A 23 2.98 1.35 -15.91
N VAL A 24 1.75 1.22 -16.39
CA VAL A 24 1.48 0.87 -17.80
C VAL A 24 1.88 2.00 -18.75
N VAL A 25 1.63 3.26 -18.39
CA VAL A 25 1.87 4.43 -19.25
C VAL A 25 3.34 4.86 -19.22
N ILE A 26 3.96 4.87 -18.04
CA ILE A 26 5.30 5.44 -17.81
C ILE A 26 6.37 4.35 -17.88
N GLY A 27 6.06 3.15 -17.38
CA GLY A 27 7.04 2.07 -17.16
C GLY A 27 7.40 1.24 -18.39
N ASP A 28 6.99 1.66 -19.59
CA ASP A 28 7.22 0.99 -20.88
C ASP A 28 7.08 -0.55 -20.84
N LEU A 29 6.01 -1.04 -20.19
CA LEU A 29 5.75 -2.47 -20.00
C LEU A 29 5.48 -3.23 -21.32
N LYS A 30 5.49 -2.56 -22.47
CA LYS A 30 5.25 -3.13 -23.79
C LYS A 30 6.43 -3.96 -24.30
N SER A 31 7.64 -3.62 -23.88
CA SER A 31 8.87 -4.27 -24.33
C SER A 31 9.12 -5.63 -23.65
N LEU A 32 8.35 -5.98 -22.60
CA LEU A 32 8.58 -7.13 -21.71
C LEU A 32 9.99 -7.20 -21.08
N ALA A 33 10.83 -6.17 -21.27
CA ALA A 33 12.20 -6.12 -20.78
C ALA A 33 12.29 -6.21 -19.24
N PHE A 34 11.21 -5.85 -18.53
CA PHE A 34 11.12 -6.00 -17.08
C PHE A 34 11.17 -7.47 -16.58
N LEU A 35 11.04 -8.46 -17.48
CA LEU A 35 11.21 -9.88 -17.16
C LEU A 35 12.68 -10.31 -17.18
N GLU A 36 13.56 -9.51 -17.79
CA GLU A 36 15.00 -9.75 -17.73
C GLU A 36 15.51 -9.45 -16.32
N LEU A 37 16.37 -10.33 -15.80
CA LEU A 37 16.95 -10.13 -14.49
C LEU A 37 17.94 -8.95 -14.54
N PRO A 38 17.69 -7.86 -13.78
CA PRO A 38 18.57 -6.70 -13.81
C PRO A 38 19.92 -7.03 -13.19
N GLU A 39 21.00 -6.43 -13.72
CA GLU A 39 22.33 -6.56 -13.13
C GLU A 39 22.35 -5.90 -11.75
N LEU A 40 22.74 -6.68 -10.74
CA LEU A 40 22.80 -6.23 -9.36
C LEU A 40 24.13 -5.54 -9.08
N ASN A 41 24.13 -4.21 -9.11
CA ASN A 41 25.25 -3.39 -8.64
C ASN A 41 24.96 -2.80 -7.24
N THR A 42 25.97 -2.19 -6.62
CA THR A 42 25.86 -1.62 -5.25
C THR A 42 24.74 -0.58 -5.13
N GLU A 43 24.47 0.18 -6.20
CA GLU A 43 23.38 1.16 -6.21
C GLU A 43 22.00 0.48 -6.22
N ALA A 44 21.82 -0.58 -7.02
CA ALA A 44 20.58 -1.35 -7.12
C ALA A 44 20.17 -1.97 -5.78
N ILE A 45 21.13 -2.36 -4.93
CA ILE A 45 20.87 -2.94 -3.60
C ILE A 45 20.03 -1.98 -2.72
N VAL A 46 20.28 -0.67 -2.80
CA VAL A 46 19.53 0.33 -2.01
C VAL A 46 18.06 0.33 -2.41
N TYR A 47 17.76 0.21 -3.71
CA TYR A 47 16.39 0.20 -4.22
C TYR A 47 15.65 -1.10 -3.90
N ILE A 48 16.35 -2.24 -3.77
CA ILE A 48 15.76 -3.52 -3.32
C ILE A 48 15.22 -3.42 -1.88
N CYS A 49 15.82 -2.58 -1.04
CA CYS A 49 15.34 -2.35 0.33
C CYS A 49 14.04 -1.53 0.37
N ILE A 50 13.70 -0.78 -0.68
CA ILE A 50 12.55 0.15 -0.68
C ILE A 50 11.20 -0.58 -0.49
N PRO A 51 10.85 -1.63 -1.25
CA PRO A 51 9.61 -2.38 -1.02
C PRO A 51 9.51 -2.93 0.40
N ILE A 52 10.62 -3.47 0.91
CA ILE A 52 10.68 -4.06 2.26
C ILE A 52 10.39 -2.97 3.29
N ALA A 53 11.13 -1.85 3.23
CA ALA A 53 10.94 -0.73 4.13
C ALA A 53 9.52 -0.17 4.06
N ALA A 54 8.96 0.01 2.86
CA ALA A 54 7.60 0.53 2.67
C ALA A 54 6.53 -0.39 3.29
N ILE A 55 6.67 -1.71 3.11
CA ILE A 55 5.76 -2.71 3.71
C ILE A 55 5.85 -2.65 5.25
N PHE A 56 7.07 -2.65 5.80
CA PHE A 56 7.27 -2.61 7.26
C PHE A 56 6.77 -1.29 7.86
N VAL A 57 7.23 -0.15 7.33
CA VAL A 57 6.86 1.18 7.83
C VAL A 57 5.36 1.43 7.66
N GLY A 58 4.79 1.10 6.50
CA GLY A 58 3.36 1.24 6.24
C GLY A 58 2.51 0.42 7.22
N ASN A 59 2.90 -0.84 7.49
CA ASN A 59 2.21 -1.68 8.47
C ASN A 59 2.40 -1.19 9.91
N PHE A 60 3.60 -0.74 10.26
CA PHE A 60 3.92 -0.20 11.58
C PHE A 60 3.09 1.05 11.88
N LEU A 61 3.07 2.02 10.96
CA LEU A 61 2.31 3.26 11.12
C LEU A 61 0.80 3.00 11.11
N PHE A 62 0.32 2.08 10.27
CA PHE A 62 -1.07 1.63 10.31
C PHE A 62 -1.46 1.11 11.70
N ARG A 63 -0.68 0.18 12.25
CA ARG A 63 -0.93 -0.40 13.58
C ARG A 63 -0.86 0.67 14.67
N SER A 64 0.17 1.52 14.64
CA SER A 64 0.32 2.64 15.59
C SER A 64 -0.88 3.57 15.61
N GLN A 65 -1.48 3.86 14.44
CA GLN A 65 -2.69 4.68 14.35
C GLN A 65 -3.94 3.93 14.83
N VAL A 66 -4.09 2.66 14.44
CA VAL A 66 -5.24 1.82 14.83
C VAL A 66 -5.25 1.59 16.35
N ASP A 67 -4.11 1.31 16.96
CA ASP A 67 -3.99 1.03 18.40
C ASP A 67 -4.34 2.25 19.28
N LYS A 68 -4.21 3.47 18.74
CA LYS A 68 -4.59 4.72 19.43
C LYS A 68 -6.09 4.99 19.41
N ILE A 69 -6.88 4.22 18.66
CA ILE A 69 -8.33 4.43 18.58
C ILE A 69 -8.98 4.07 19.93
N GLU A 70 -9.67 5.03 20.54
CA GLU A 70 -10.34 4.85 21.83
C GLU A 70 -11.26 3.63 21.86
N ARG A 71 -11.07 2.77 22.87
CA ARG A 71 -11.82 1.52 23.03
C ARG A 71 -13.34 1.72 23.14
N LYS A 72 -13.75 2.76 23.87
CA LYS A 72 -15.15 3.08 24.18
C LYS A 72 -15.99 3.53 22.97
N LYS A 73 -15.35 3.88 21.84
CA LYS A 73 -16.06 4.27 20.62
C LYS A 73 -16.79 3.08 20.02
N SER A 74 -17.99 3.31 19.53
CA SER A 74 -18.73 2.35 18.72
C SER A 74 -17.96 2.01 17.44
N LEU A 75 -18.25 0.88 16.82
CA LEU A 75 -17.60 0.45 15.60
C LEU A 75 -17.69 1.52 14.49
N GLU A 76 -18.79 2.25 14.41
CA GLU A 76 -19.07 3.23 13.36
C GLU A 76 -18.31 4.55 13.55
N GLU A 77 -17.97 4.86 14.79
CA GLU A 77 -17.11 5.99 15.18
C GLU A 77 -15.63 5.67 14.96
N LYS A 78 -15.24 4.39 14.94
CA LYS A 78 -13.86 3.95 14.68
C LYS A 78 -13.48 3.97 13.19
N ILE A 79 -14.47 3.81 12.30
CA ILE A 79 -14.24 3.70 10.84
C ILE A 79 -13.44 4.89 10.26
N PRO A 80 -13.74 6.17 10.56
CA PRO A 80 -12.98 7.28 10.00
C PRO A 80 -11.49 7.25 10.38
N PHE A 81 -11.17 6.92 11.64
CA PHE A 81 -9.79 6.79 12.10
C PHE A 81 -9.07 5.63 11.39
N TYR A 82 -9.75 4.50 11.24
CA TYR A 82 -9.23 3.36 10.49
C TYR A 82 -8.97 3.73 9.02
N GLN A 83 -9.89 4.46 8.39
CA GLN A 83 -9.75 4.92 7.01
C GLN A 83 -8.51 5.80 6.84
N SER A 84 -8.27 6.75 7.74
CA SER A 84 -7.04 7.56 7.74
C SER A 84 -5.78 6.72 7.90
N ALA A 85 -5.78 5.73 8.81
CA ALA A 85 -4.66 4.81 8.99
C ALA A 85 -4.38 3.98 7.74
N ALA A 86 -5.44 3.46 7.09
CA ALA A 86 -5.33 2.67 5.87
C ALA A 86 -4.79 3.51 4.70
N LEU A 87 -5.29 4.74 4.53
CA LEU A 87 -4.81 5.68 3.51
C LEU A 87 -3.32 5.99 3.69
N LEU A 88 -2.86 6.23 4.93
CA LEU A 88 -1.44 6.46 5.21
C LEU A 88 -0.58 5.26 4.78
N ARG A 89 -1.02 4.04 5.10
CA ARG A 89 -0.32 2.82 4.67
C ARG A 89 -0.24 2.71 3.15
N TRP A 90 -1.34 2.97 2.45
CA TRP A 90 -1.37 2.88 0.99
C TRP A 90 -0.53 3.97 0.33
N ALA A 91 -0.54 5.20 0.87
CA ALA A 91 0.30 6.29 0.36
C ALA A 91 1.80 5.99 0.47
N ILE A 92 2.24 5.33 1.55
CA ILE A 92 3.64 4.89 1.70
C ILE A 92 4.02 3.86 0.63
N LEU A 93 3.13 2.90 0.36
CA LEU A 93 3.35 1.90 -0.68
C LEU A 93 3.36 2.53 -2.08
N GLU A 94 2.39 3.39 -2.37
CA GLU A 94 2.31 4.12 -3.64
C GLU A 94 3.56 4.99 -3.87
N GLY A 95 3.99 5.74 -2.86
CA GLY A 95 5.21 6.54 -2.93
C GLY A 95 6.46 5.69 -3.19
N ALA A 96 6.59 4.54 -2.54
CA ALA A 96 7.68 3.60 -2.78
C ALA A 96 7.66 3.03 -4.20
N ALA A 97 6.48 2.69 -4.73
CA ALA A 97 6.34 2.27 -6.12
C ALA A 97 6.69 3.40 -7.09
N PHE A 98 6.27 4.64 -6.85
CA PHE A 98 6.65 5.76 -7.72
C PHE A 98 8.13 6.10 -7.67
N ILE A 99 8.79 5.98 -6.50
CA ILE A 99 10.25 6.12 -6.41
C ILE A 99 10.94 5.14 -7.36
N ILE A 100 10.53 3.88 -7.37
CA ILE A 100 11.09 2.87 -8.28
C ILE A 100 10.80 3.24 -9.74
N LEU A 101 9.54 3.55 -10.06
CA LEU A 101 9.10 3.87 -11.42
C LEU A 101 9.88 5.04 -12.04
N PHE A 102 10.10 6.11 -11.28
CA PHE A 102 10.70 7.34 -11.80
C PHE A 102 12.22 7.39 -11.68
N ILE A 103 12.81 6.78 -10.64
CA ILE A 103 14.25 6.91 -10.36
C ILE A 103 15.03 5.69 -10.87
N LYS A 104 14.45 4.49 -10.78
CA LYS A 104 15.14 3.25 -11.14
C LYS A 104 14.21 2.31 -11.95
N PRO A 105 13.83 2.73 -13.18
CA PRO A 105 12.89 1.96 -14.02
C PRO A 105 13.41 0.55 -14.36
N ASP A 106 14.73 0.32 -14.36
CA ASP A 106 15.32 -1.02 -14.54
C ASP A 106 14.86 -2.03 -13.47
N LEU A 107 14.40 -1.54 -12.31
CA LEU A 107 13.89 -2.36 -11.21
C LEU A 107 12.36 -2.31 -11.08
N ILE A 108 11.65 -2.00 -12.16
CA ILE A 108 10.18 -1.84 -12.16
C ILE A 108 9.43 -3.06 -11.60
N ILE A 109 10.00 -4.26 -11.69
CA ILE A 109 9.46 -5.48 -11.08
C ILE A 109 9.25 -5.34 -9.56
N LEU A 110 10.13 -4.61 -8.86
CA LEU A 110 9.98 -4.31 -7.43
C LEU A 110 8.73 -3.48 -7.15
N GLY A 111 8.43 -2.54 -8.05
CA GLY A 111 7.22 -1.76 -8.05
C GLY A 111 5.96 -2.58 -8.27
N ILE A 112 6.01 -3.53 -9.22
CA ILE A 112 4.93 -4.48 -9.48
C ILE A 112 4.63 -5.33 -8.24
N PHE A 113 5.66 -5.76 -7.49
CA PHE A 113 5.46 -6.45 -6.22
C PHE A 113 4.74 -5.58 -5.18
N ILE A 114 5.06 -4.29 -5.10
CA ILE A 114 4.34 -3.35 -4.22
C ILE A 114 2.87 -3.22 -4.66
N ILE A 115 2.59 -3.11 -5.96
CA ILE A 115 1.22 -3.08 -6.51
C ILE A 115 0.45 -4.33 -6.10
N ALA A 116 1.03 -5.52 -6.31
CA ALA A 116 0.42 -6.79 -5.93
C ALA A 116 0.12 -6.86 -4.42
N TYR A 117 1.07 -6.43 -3.58
CA TYR A 117 0.86 -6.33 -2.14
C TYR A 117 -0.25 -5.33 -1.79
N MET A 118 -0.29 -4.17 -2.45
CA MET A 118 -1.35 -3.18 -2.22
C MET A 118 -2.73 -3.72 -2.57
N ILE A 119 -2.86 -4.50 -3.65
CA ILE A 119 -4.11 -5.19 -4.01
C ILE A 119 -4.51 -6.21 -2.92
N PHE A 120 -3.55 -6.96 -2.38
CA PHE A 120 -3.80 -7.90 -1.27
C PHE A 120 -4.31 -7.21 0.00
N LEU A 121 -3.97 -5.94 0.20
CA LEU A 121 -4.45 -5.10 1.30
C LEU A 121 -5.89 -4.58 1.12
N HIS A 122 -6.65 -5.13 0.17
CA HIS A 122 -8.05 -4.76 -0.06
C HIS A 122 -8.88 -4.75 1.25
N PRO A 123 -9.58 -3.64 1.55
CA PRO A 123 -10.36 -3.50 2.77
C PRO A 123 -11.65 -4.33 2.72
N THR A 124 -11.72 -5.36 3.55
CA THR A 124 -12.94 -6.15 3.77
C THR A 124 -13.52 -5.87 5.15
N GLU A 125 -14.83 -6.07 5.30
CA GLU A 125 -15.49 -5.90 6.60
C GLU A 125 -14.89 -6.83 7.66
N ALA A 126 -14.53 -8.06 7.27
CA ALA A 126 -13.88 -9.02 8.15
C ALA A 126 -12.50 -8.54 8.63
N LYS A 127 -11.64 -8.05 7.72
CA LYS A 127 -10.32 -7.50 8.09
C LYS A 127 -10.46 -6.29 9.02
N ILE A 128 -11.36 -5.36 8.70
CA ILE A 128 -11.57 -4.16 9.53
C ILE A 128 -12.02 -4.53 10.94
N LYS A 129 -12.99 -5.45 11.07
CA LYS A 129 -13.43 -5.92 12.38
C LYS A 129 -12.30 -6.62 13.13
N GLN A 130 -11.49 -7.43 12.46
CA GLN A 130 -10.34 -8.11 13.06
C GLN A 130 -9.30 -7.10 13.56
N ASP A 131 -8.90 -6.14 12.74
CA ASP A 131 -7.91 -5.12 13.09
C ASP A 131 -8.40 -4.26 14.26
N LEU A 132 -9.68 -3.88 14.26
CA LEU A 132 -10.28 -3.11 15.35
C LEU A 132 -10.50 -3.91 16.64
N ARG A 133 -10.61 -5.24 16.58
CA ARG A 133 -10.69 -6.09 17.80
C ARG A 133 -9.41 -6.07 18.63
N HIS A 134 -8.26 -5.81 18.01
CA HIS A 134 -6.97 -5.79 18.71
C HIS A 134 -6.60 -4.42 19.30
N THR A 135 -7.47 -3.41 19.19
CA THR A 135 -7.17 -2.04 19.66
C THR A 135 -7.01 -1.94 21.19
N GLY A 136 -5.88 -1.35 21.60
CA GLY A 136 -5.60 -0.88 22.96
C GLY A 136 -4.97 -1.88 23.93
N ARG A 137 -4.21 -2.88 23.48
CA ARG A 137 -3.42 -3.76 24.38
C ARG A 137 -2.66 -2.94 25.43
#